data_AF-A0A3B0J4P5-F1
#
_entry.id   AF-A0A3B0J4P5-F1
#
_cell.length_a   1.000
_cell.length_b   1.000
_cell.length_c   1.000
_cell.angle_alpha   90.00
_cell.angle_beta   90.00
_cell.angle_gamma   90.00
#
_symmetry.space_group_name_H-M   'P 1'
#
loop_
_entity.id
_entity.type
_entity.pdbx_description
1 polymer ?
#
loop_
_entity_poly.entity_id
_entity_poly.type
_entity_poly.pdbx_seq_one_letter_code
_entity_poly.pdbx_strand_id
1 'polypeptide(L)'
;MFGSAIRNIIIKNAQNAAKFKAIGAQCRHLRSNRSTQSEADTLKPIDLTTKPNDKELEPTPQDSSAVALDFGNREAHVPSFNLAAYVNNSSTLQHLVSLGVDLHSIERRKGLGEFVLRLDFEKNIKPCLSFLADQGIAPDDFGRMITKNPLLFKEDIDDLQTRVEYLKSKRFSDEAIQRIFTQNPFWLMFSTKRVNRRLGYFQKEFHLSGHDLRLMATKEPNLITYKMEHLRKSVFTLREEMGFNAKELQSLIVRKPRLMMIPPDDLVERFSYIHKGMGLPHSQIVQCAELLASREFRLRERHEFLKLLGRAQYDPQKDLYISPRTIVQGNNFYFVRNVAKSDLETFDLFLKTR
;
A
#
# COMPACT_ATOMS: atom_id res chain seq x y z
N MET A 1 37.85 -4.26 -15.97
CA MET A 1 37.45 -4.18 -14.55
C MET A 1 36.28 -5.11 -14.13
N PHE A 2 35.71 -5.95 -15.01
CA PHE A 2 34.58 -6.83 -14.68
C PHE A 2 34.91 -8.13 -13.91
N GLY A 3 36.16 -8.61 -13.96
CA GLY A 3 36.56 -9.88 -13.30
C GLY A 3 36.71 -9.80 -11.77
N SER A 4 36.90 -8.59 -11.21
CA SER A 4 37.09 -8.38 -9.76
C SER A 4 35.76 -8.38 -9.00
N ALA A 5 34.71 -7.79 -9.58
CA ALA A 5 33.38 -7.74 -9.00
C ALA A 5 32.74 -9.14 -8.88
N ILE A 6 32.93 -10.00 -9.88
CA ILE A 6 32.41 -11.38 -9.88
C ILE A 6 33.12 -12.23 -8.82
N ARG A 7 34.45 -12.08 -8.65
CA ARG A 7 35.20 -12.75 -7.59
C ARG A 7 34.72 -12.34 -6.19
N ASN A 8 34.45 -11.06 -5.97
CA ASN A 8 33.95 -10.57 -4.68
C ASN A 8 32.54 -11.06 -4.35
N ILE A 9 31.68 -11.26 -5.36
CA ILE A 9 30.34 -11.83 -5.18
C ILE A 9 30.42 -13.33 -4.82
N ILE A 10 31.31 -14.09 -5.48
CA ILE A 10 31.51 -15.51 -5.20
C ILE A 10 32.06 -15.71 -3.78
N ILE A 11 33.02 -14.88 -3.35
CA ILE A 11 33.59 -14.93 -2.00
C ILE A 11 32.53 -14.57 -0.95
N LYS A 12 31.71 -13.53 -1.17
CA LYS A 12 30.59 -13.18 -0.28
C LYS A 12 29.56 -14.31 -0.17
N ASN A 13 29.23 -14.97 -1.28
CA ASN A 13 28.29 -16.08 -1.28
C ASN A 13 28.84 -17.31 -0.53
N ALA A 14 30.14 -17.61 -0.65
CA ALA A 14 30.78 -18.69 0.09
C ALA A 14 30.86 -18.41 1.60
N GLN A 15 31.18 -17.17 2.00
CA GLN A 15 31.17 -16.74 3.40
C GLN A 15 29.78 -16.80 4.01
N ASN A 16 28.75 -16.40 3.27
CA ASN A 16 27.36 -16.51 3.70
C ASN A 16 26.95 -17.97 3.88
N ALA A 17 27.31 -18.87 2.95
CA ALA A 17 27.03 -20.30 3.07
C ALA A 17 27.70 -20.94 4.31
N ALA A 18 28.93 -20.55 4.63
CA ALA A 18 29.63 -21.00 5.85
C ALA A 18 28.94 -20.49 7.13
N LYS A 19 28.50 -19.22 7.14
CA LYS A 19 27.77 -18.60 8.26
C LYS A 19 26.43 -19.31 8.52
N PHE A 20 25.68 -19.64 7.46
CA PHE A 20 24.41 -20.38 7.58
C PHE A 20 24.60 -21.82 8.09
N LYS A 21 25.70 -22.49 7.71
CA LYS A 21 26.03 -23.84 8.20
C LYS A 21 26.38 -23.84 9.70
N ALA A 22 27.06 -22.80 10.18
CA ALA A 22 27.39 -22.61 11.60
C ALA A 22 26.13 -22.33 12.46
N ILE A 23 25.22 -21.48 11.97
CA ILE A 23 23.95 -21.18 12.65
C ILE A 23 23.07 -22.44 12.72
N GLY A 24 22.99 -23.22 11.64
CA GLY A 24 22.28 -24.50 11.64
C GLY A 24 22.82 -25.51 12.65
N ALA A 25 24.12 -25.47 12.97
CA ALA A 25 24.72 -26.31 14.01
C ALA A 25 24.39 -25.81 15.43
N GLN A 26 24.39 -24.50 15.66
CA GLN A 26 24.00 -23.91 16.97
C GLN A 26 22.52 -24.16 17.30
N CYS A 27 21.62 -24.07 16.33
CA CYS A 27 20.20 -24.37 16.54
C CYS A 27 19.95 -25.85 16.89
N ARG A 28 20.80 -26.78 16.42
CA ARG A 28 20.72 -28.20 16.79
C ARG A 28 21.16 -28.45 18.24
N HIS A 29 22.19 -27.75 18.71
CA HIS A 29 22.63 -27.82 20.11
C HIS A 29 21.62 -27.21 21.11
N LEU A 30 20.91 -26.15 20.72
CA LEU A 30 19.87 -25.56 21.57
C LEU A 30 18.63 -26.48 21.71
N ARG A 31 18.36 -27.32 20.70
CA ARG A 31 17.27 -28.32 20.77
C ARG A 31 17.60 -29.50 21.68
N SER A 32 18.86 -29.93 21.78
CA SER A 32 19.25 -30.98 22.73
C SER A 32 19.17 -30.48 24.18
N ASN A 33 19.53 -29.22 24.44
CA ASN A 33 19.55 -28.67 25.81
C ASN A 33 18.16 -28.32 26.37
N ARG A 34 17.15 -28.04 25.52
CA ARG A 34 15.76 -27.84 26.00
C ARG A 34 15.07 -29.14 26.40
N SER A 35 15.57 -30.30 25.99
CA SER A 35 15.00 -31.61 26.38
C SER A 35 15.37 -32.04 27.81
N THR A 36 16.34 -31.38 28.45
CA THR A 36 16.83 -31.72 29.80
C THR A 36 16.38 -30.76 30.91
N GLN A 37 15.63 -29.69 30.60
CA GLN A 37 15.25 -28.64 31.57
C GLN A 37 13.75 -28.55 31.88
N SER A 38 12.92 -29.49 31.42
CA SER A 38 11.48 -29.49 31.69
C SER A 38 11.12 -30.36 32.89
N GLU A 39 11.67 -30.06 34.07
CA GLU A 39 11.19 -30.60 35.35
C GLU A 39 11.76 -29.78 36.52
N ALA A 40 11.24 -28.56 36.73
CA ALA A 40 11.22 -27.85 38.01
C ALA A 40 10.68 -26.42 37.80
N ASP A 41 9.46 -26.20 38.30
CA ASP A 41 9.11 -25.12 39.23
C ASP A 41 7.71 -24.53 39.01
N THR A 42 6.96 -24.56 40.10
CA THR A 42 5.54 -24.25 40.23
C THR A 42 5.37 -23.23 41.35
N LEU A 43 4.44 -22.27 41.17
CA LEU A 43 3.75 -21.42 42.19
C LEU A 43 4.60 -20.27 42.79
N LYS A 44 4.14 -19.05 43.10
CA LYS A 44 2.83 -18.35 43.15
C LYS A 44 3.07 -16.80 43.33
N PRO A 45 2.03 -15.94 43.25
CA PRO A 45 2.12 -14.46 43.12
C PRO A 45 1.83 -13.66 44.43
N ILE A 46 2.17 -12.36 44.47
CA ILE A 46 1.73 -11.40 45.53
C ILE A 46 1.34 -10.03 44.93
N ASP A 47 0.43 -9.40 45.68
CA ASP A 47 -0.61 -8.39 45.47
C ASP A 47 -0.22 -6.89 45.45
N LEU A 48 -1.22 -6.07 45.09
CA LEU A 48 -1.26 -4.60 45.08
C LEU A 48 -1.37 -3.96 46.48
N THR A 49 -0.85 -2.72 46.63
CA THR A 49 -1.48 -1.68 47.47
C THR A 49 -1.18 -0.25 46.98
N THR A 50 -2.12 0.66 47.26
CA THR A 50 -2.37 2.00 46.70
C THR A 50 -1.98 3.19 47.60
N LYS A 51 -1.44 4.27 46.96
CA LYS A 51 -1.66 5.75 47.16
C LYS A 51 -1.25 6.45 48.50
N PRO A 52 -1.32 7.80 48.62
CA PRO A 52 -0.70 8.90 47.84
C PRO A 52 -0.12 10.03 48.77
N ASN A 53 0.55 11.07 48.24
CA ASN A 53 0.53 12.40 48.88
C ASN A 53 0.97 13.56 47.95
N ASP A 54 0.17 14.64 47.95
CA ASP A 54 0.41 15.94 47.31
C ASP A 54 1.15 16.90 48.25
N LYS A 55 1.85 17.91 47.70
CA LYS A 55 1.98 19.27 48.28
C LYS A 55 2.68 20.26 47.32
N GLU A 56 1.95 21.31 46.94
CA GLU A 56 2.44 22.57 46.37
C GLU A 56 3.01 23.49 47.47
N LEU A 57 3.96 24.38 47.11
CA LEU A 57 4.22 25.70 47.73
C LEU A 57 5.29 26.49 46.92
N GLU A 58 5.00 27.77 46.67
CA GLU A 58 5.81 28.91 46.14
C GLU A 58 5.58 30.10 47.11
N PRO A 59 6.26 31.30 47.09
CA PRO A 59 7.34 31.82 46.22
C PRO A 59 8.49 32.68 46.88
N THR A 60 9.54 32.99 46.05
CA THR A 60 10.44 34.20 45.89
C THR A 60 11.31 34.81 47.04
N PRO A 61 12.29 35.75 46.81
CA PRO A 61 13.00 36.28 45.60
C PRO A 61 14.56 36.47 45.70
N GLN A 62 15.27 36.72 44.58
CA GLN A 62 16.20 37.87 44.30
C GLN A 62 17.32 37.62 43.25
N ASP A 63 17.28 38.48 42.21
CA ASP A 63 18.32 39.16 41.39
C ASP A 63 19.68 38.53 41.02
N SER A 64 19.95 38.46 39.70
CA SER A 64 21.09 39.17 39.05
C SER A 64 20.92 39.21 37.52
N SER A 65 21.71 40.06 36.86
CA SER A 65 21.36 40.95 35.76
C SER A 65 21.75 40.53 34.32
N ALA A 66 21.15 41.27 33.36
CA ALA A 66 21.59 41.54 31.97
C ALA A 66 21.51 40.36 30.96
N VAL A 67 20.98 40.47 29.74
CA VAL A 67 21.03 41.54 28.73
C VAL A 67 19.76 41.48 27.88
N ALA A 68 19.09 42.62 27.68
CA ALA A 68 17.96 42.75 26.77
C ALA A 68 18.44 42.71 25.31
N LEU A 69 17.96 41.72 24.55
CA LEU A 69 17.98 41.78 23.09
C LEU A 69 16.56 42.10 22.62
N ASP A 70 16.32 43.40 22.40
CA ASP A 70 15.16 43.93 21.71
C ASP A 70 15.21 43.47 20.25
N PHE A 71 14.40 42.44 19.94
CA PHE A 71 13.97 42.16 18.59
C PHE A 71 12.49 42.47 18.54
N GLY A 72 12.19 43.71 18.15
CA GLY A 72 10.86 44.29 18.10
C GLY A 72 9.78 43.37 17.52
N ASN A 73 8.53 43.64 17.93
CA ASN A 73 7.29 42.99 17.50
C ASN A 73 7.39 42.42 16.09
N ARG A 74 7.77 41.15 16.00
CA ARG A 74 7.67 40.37 14.77
C ARG A 74 6.18 40.17 14.52
N GLU A 75 5.70 40.99 13.60
CA GLU A 75 4.59 40.78 12.68
C GLU A 75 3.66 39.61 13.05
N ALA A 76 2.43 40.01 13.40
CA ALA A 76 1.20 39.24 13.41
C ALA A 76 1.39 37.75 13.09
N HIS A 77 1.17 36.94 14.13
CA HIS A 77 0.84 35.53 14.02
C HIS A 77 0.01 35.30 12.77
N VAL A 78 0.62 34.78 11.69
CA VAL A 78 -0.14 34.37 10.51
C VAL A 78 -1.12 33.34 11.07
N PRO A 79 -2.44 33.55 10.99
CA PRO A 79 -3.37 32.58 11.50
C PRO A 79 -3.05 31.28 10.78
N SER A 80 -2.62 30.26 11.52
CA SER A 80 -2.55 28.91 10.97
C SER A 80 -3.99 28.60 10.58
N PHE A 81 -4.29 28.72 9.29
CA PHE A 81 -5.59 28.39 8.76
C PHE A 81 -5.85 26.94 9.17
N ASN A 82 -6.88 26.77 10.01
CA ASN A 82 -7.28 25.49 10.57
C ASN A 82 -8.79 25.38 10.37
N LEU A 83 -9.23 24.49 9.49
CA LEU A 83 -10.65 24.25 9.22
C LEU A 83 -11.41 23.90 10.50
N ALA A 84 -10.77 23.23 11.47
CA ALA A 84 -11.39 22.86 12.75
C ALA A 84 -11.88 24.08 13.54
N ALA A 85 -11.21 25.23 13.43
CA ALA A 85 -11.63 26.47 14.09
C ALA A 85 -12.95 27.03 13.51
N TYR A 86 -13.27 26.69 12.26
CA TYR A 86 -14.46 27.18 11.55
C TYR A 86 -15.65 26.19 11.57
N VAL A 87 -15.44 24.93 11.97
CA VAL A 87 -16.50 23.90 11.95
C VAL A 87 -17.71 24.31 12.78
N ASN A 88 -17.49 24.85 13.99
CA ASN A 88 -18.60 25.24 14.87
C ASN A 88 -19.44 26.39 14.31
N ASN A 89 -18.87 27.19 13.40
CA ASN A 89 -19.51 28.37 12.84
C ASN A 89 -20.07 28.15 11.42
N SER A 90 -19.79 27.01 10.79
CA SER A 90 -20.22 26.70 9.43
C SER A 90 -21.06 25.43 9.40
N SER A 91 -22.36 25.57 9.11
CA SER A 91 -23.27 24.45 8.90
C SER A 91 -22.79 23.50 7.80
N THR A 92 -22.27 24.04 6.70
CA THR A 92 -21.68 23.25 5.60
C THR A 92 -20.57 22.32 6.10
N LEU A 93 -19.65 22.83 6.93
CA LEU A 93 -18.56 22.01 7.47
C LEU A 93 -19.07 20.96 8.45
N GLN A 94 -20.08 21.29 9.27
CA GLN A 94 -20.72 20.31 10.17
C GLN A 94 -21.35 19.16 9.37
N HIS A 95 -22.04 19.48 8.27
CA HIS A 95 -22.56 18.45 7.37
C HIS A 95 -21.45 17.58 6.79
N LEU A 96 -20.34 18.16 6.31
CA LEU A 96 -19.21 17.39 5.81
C LEU A 96 -18.62 16.46 6.88
N VAL A 97 -18.49 16.94 8.12
CA VAL A 97 -18.04 16.11 9.26
C VAL A 97 -19.04 14.99 9.54
N SER A 98 -20.35 15.26 9.52
CA SER A 98 -21.39 14.25 9.72
C SER A 98 -21.38 13.15 8.64
N LEU A 99 -20.93 13.48 7.43
CA LEU A 99 -20.73 12.55 6.33
C LEU A 99 -19.42 11.74 6.45
N GLY A 100 -18.61 11.97 7.49
CA GLY A 100 -17.32 11.31 7.69
C GLY A 100 -16.19 11.86 6.80
N VAL A 101 -16.29 13.12 6.37
CA VAL A 101 -15.21 13.77 5.60
C VAL A 101 -14.06 14.16 6.53
N ASP A 102 -12.85 13.73 6.19
CA ASP A 102 -11.62 14.13 6.88
C ASP A 102 -11.14 15.50 6.36
N LEU A 103 -11.59 16.54 7.05
CA LEU A 103 -11.23 17.94 6.76
C LEU A 103 -9.73 18.20 6.93
N HIS A 104 -9.06 17.51 7.87
CA HIS A 104 -7.63 17.68 8.10
C HIS A 104 -6.83 17.21 6.86
N SER A 105 -7.20 16.06 6.28
CA SER A 105 -6.61 15.57 5.03
C SER A 105 -6.89 16.49 3.83
N ILE A 106 -8.02 17.21 3.82
CA ILE A 106 -8.32 18.24 2.80
C ILE A 106 -7.42 19.46 2.97
N GLU A 107 -7.33 20.01 4.18
CA GLU A 107 -6.57 21.23 4.49
C GLU A 107 -5.09 21.12 4.15
N ARG A 108 -4.48 19.95 4.38
CA ARG A 108 -3.07 19.70 4.04
C ARG A 108 -2.74 19.84 2.55
N ARG A 109 -3.76 19.87 1.68
CA ARG A 109 -3.59 20.06 0.24
C ARG A 109 -3.80 21.53 -0.11
N LYS A 110 -2.78 22.12 -0.73
CA LYS A 110 -2.73 23.54 -1.10
C LYS A 110 -4.02 24.01 -1.79
N GLY A 111 -4.65 25.04 -1.24
CA GLY A 111 -5.85 25.69 -1.78
C GLY A 111 -7.17 24.93 -1.56
N LEU A 112 -7.15 23.69 -1.05
CA LEU A 112 -8.39 22.95 -0.84
C LEU A 112 -9.13 23.34 0.44
N GLY A 113 -8.42 23.77 1.49
CA GLY A 113 -9.06 24.29 2.70
C GLY A 113 -9.91 25.52 2.43
N GLU A 114 -9.32 26.53 1.79
CA GLU A 114 -10.04 27.75 1.37
C GLU A 114 -11.18 27.44 0.39
N PHE A 115 -10.96 26.51 -0.55
CA PHE A 115 -12.02 26.08 -1.46
C PHE A 115 -13.23 25.51 -0.71
N VAL A 116 -13.01 24.60 0.25
CA VAL A 116 -14.10 23.96 1.00
C VAL A 116 -14.83 24.95 1.91
N LEU A 117 -14.14 25.95 2.48
CA LEU A 117 -14.82 27.00 3.26
C LEU A 117 -15.81 27.83 2.45
N ARG A 118 -15.58 27.99 1.15
CA ARG A 118 -16.44 28.80 0.26
C ARG A 118 -17.65 28.03 -0.28
N LEU A 119 -17.76 26.73 0.03
CA LEU A 119 -18.86 25.91 -0.47
C LEU A 119 -20.14 26.20 0.31
N ASP A 120 -21.24 26.19 -0.43
CA ASP A 120 -22.59 26.19 0.12
C ASP A 120 -23.17 24.78 0.06
N PHE A 121 -23.81 24.35 1.14
CA PHE A 121 -24.34 22.99 1.24
C PHE A 121 -25.44 22.72 0.21
N GLU A 122 -26.42 23.61 0.08
CA GLU A 122 -27.58 23.42 -0.79
C GLU A 122 -27.20 23.58 -2.27
N LYS A 123 -26.31 24.51 -2.60
CA LYS A 123 -25.92 24.80 -3.98
C LYS A 123 -24.84 23.88 -4.53
N ASN A 124 -23.87 23.45 -3.70
CA ASN A 124 -22.71 22.72 -4.19
C ASN A 124 -22.67 21.26 -3.73
N ILE A 125 -22.95 21.00 -2.45
CA ILE A 125 -22.74 19.68 -1.86
C ILE A 125 -23.94 18.77 -2.15
N LYS A 126 -25.15 19.19 -1.80
CA LYS A 126 -26.37 18.40 -1.92
C LYS A 126 -26.65 17.90 -3.35
N PRO A 127 -26.48 18.70 -4.42
CA PRO A 127 -26.68 18.19 -5.78
C PRO A 127 -25.67 17.09 -6.14
N CYS A 128 -24.41 17.25 -5.74
CA CYS A 128 -23.38 16.24 -5.95
C CYS A 128 -23.69 14.95 -5.18
N LEU A 129 -24.12 15.05 -3.92
CA LEU A 129 -24.51 13.88 -3.12
C LEU A 129 -25.72 13.16 -3.71
N SER A 130 -26.72 13.91 -4.17
CA SER A 130 -27.91 13.36 -4.81
C SER A 130 -27.53 12.61 -6.09
N PHE A 131 -26.69 13.22 -6.94
CA PHE A 131 -26.13 12.56 -8.11
C PHE A 131 -25.41 11.25 -7.75
N LEU A 132 -24.55 11.24 -6.73
CA LEU A 132 -23.84 10.02 -6.31
C LEU A 132 -24.82 8.94 -5.81
N ALA A 133 -25.85 9.33 -5.06
CA ALA A 133 -26.91 8.43 -4.62
C ALA A 133 -27.70 7.83 -5.79
N ASP A 134 -28.01 8.63 -6.81
CA ASP A 134 -28.69 8.18 -8.03
C ASP A 134 -27.85 7.17 -8.84
N GLN A 135 -26.52 7.22 -8.72
CA GLN A 135 -25.63 6.20 -9.28
C GLN A 135 -25.52 4.94 -8.41
N GLY A 136 -26.27 4.88 -7.30
CA GLY A 136 -26.30 3.76 -6.36
C GLY A 136 -25.09 3.70 -5.44
N ILE A 137 -24.39 4.82 -5.22
CA ILE A 137 -23.30 4.88 -4.24
C ILE A 137 -23.90 5.02 -2.84
N ALA A 138 -23.45 4.16 -1.92
CA ALA A 138 -23.92 4.19 -0.54
C ALA A 138 -23.49 5.47 0.19
N PRO A 139 -24.33 6.04 1.06
CA PRO A 139 -23.97 7.22 1.86
C PRO A 139 -22.67 7.08 2.65
N ASP A 140 -22.38 5.87 3.15
CA ASP A 140 -21.16 5.53 3.88
C ASP A 140 -19.87 5.76 3.06
N ASP A 141 -19.97 5.76 1.73
CA ASP A 141 -18.84 6.01 0.85
C ASP A 141 -18.61 7.50 0.57
N PHE A 142 -19.60 8.38 0.82
CA PHE A 142 -19.52 9.80 0.49
C PHE A 142 -18.35 10.50 1.19
N GLY A 143 -18.23 10.29 2.52
CA GLY A 143 -17.14 10.85 3.31
C GLY A 143 -15.77 10.51 2.73
N ARG A 144 -15.55 9.23 2.42
CA ARG A 144 -14.30 8.74 1.83
C ARG A 144 -14.06 9.32 0.43
N MET A 145 -15.10 9.41 -0.39
CA MET A 145 -14.99 9.94 -1.76
C MET A 145 -14.63 11.42 -1.78
N ILE A 146 -15.35 12.23 -0.99
CA ILE A 146 -15.12 13.67 -0.87
C ILE A 146 -13.76 13.94 -0.23
N THR A 147 -13.39 13.19 0.81
CA THR A 147 -12.04 13.25 1.40
C THR A 147 -10.99 13.03 0.33
N LYS A 148 -11.14 12.02 -0.54
CA LYS A 148 -10.18 11.79 -1.63
C LYS A 148 -10.18 12.93 -2.65
N ASN A 149 -11.34 13.37 -3.11
CA ASN A 149 -11.45 14.38 -4.16
C ASN A 149 -12.57 15.40 -3.87
N PRO A 150 -12.30 16.48 -3.11
CA PRO A 150 -13.29 17.52 -2.86
C PRO A 150 -13.58 18.36 -4.11
N LEU A 151 -12.73 18.27 -5.15
CA LEU A 151 -12.95 19.01 -6.40
C LEU A 151 -14.14 18.50 -7.21
N LEU A 152 -14.78 17.38 -6.81
CA LEU A 152 -16.06 16.94 -7.36
C LEU A 152 -17.11 18.06 -7.32
N PHE A 153 -17.09 18.90 -6.28
CA PHE A 153 -18.03 20.01 -6.13
C PHE A 153 -17.82 21.16 -7.15
N LYS A 154 -16.76 21.11 -7.97
CA LYS A 154 -16.54 22.08 -9.06
C LYS A 154 -17.11 21.60 -10.39
N GLU A 155 -17.41 20.31 -10.51
CA GLU A 155 -17.92 19.77 -11.76
C GLU A 155 -19.40 20.09 -11.90
N ASP A 156 -19.80 20.25 -13.17
CA ASP A 156 -21.18 20.33 -13.54
C ASP A 156 -21.85 18.94 -13.53
N ILE A 157 -23.09 18.87 -13.07
CA ILE A 157 -23.80 17.59 -12.88
C ILE A 157 -24.12 16.92 -14.23
N ASP A 158 -24.45 17.68 -15.28
CA ASP A 158 -24.73 17.13 -16.61
C ASP A 158 -23.46 16.53 -17.23
N ASP A 159 -22.31 17.14 -16.94
CA ASP A 159 -20.99 16.64 -17.31
C ASP A 159 -20.67 15.32 -16.60
N LEU A 160 -21.01 15.19 -15.32
CA LEU A 160 -20.85 13.94 -14.57
C LEU A 160 -21.79 12.86 -15.11
N GLN A 161 -23.03 13.21 -15.41
CA GLN A 161 -24.02 12.31 -16.00
C GLN A 161 -23.56 11.80 -17.37
N THR A 162 -23.03 12.68 -18.22
CA THR A 162 -22.43 12.31 -19.51
C THR A 162 -21.28 11.29 -19.35
N ARG A 163 -20.48 11.41 -18.28
CA ARG A 163 -19.37 10.48 -17.98
C ARG A 163 -19.91 9.10 -17.54
N VAL A 164 -21.02 9.06 -16.80
CA VAL A 164 -21.71 7.80 -16.45
C VAL A 164 -22.28 7.13 -17.69
N GLU A 165 -23.03 7.87 -18.51
CA GLU A 165 -23.67 7.35 -19.72
C GLU A 165 -22.63 6.80 -20.70
N TYR A 166 -21.49 7.46 -20.80
CA TYR A 166 -20.35 6.93 -21.54
C TYR A 166 -19.91 5.56 -21.02
N LEU A 167 -19.78 5.34 -19.70
CA LEU A 167 -19.42 4.02 -19.15
C LEU A 167 -20.49 2.98 -19.43
N LYS A 168 -21.77 3.34 -19.30
CA LYS A 168 -22.91 2.47 -19.67
C LYS A 168 -22.85 2.08 -21.16
N SER A 169 -22.57 3.04 -22.05
CA SER A 169 -22.39 2.79 -23.49
C SER A 169 -21.24 1.81 -23.79
N LYS A 170 -20.22 1.75 -22.92
CA LYS A 170 -19.10 0.79 -22.98
C LYS A 170 -19.37 -0.53 -22.28
N ARG A 171 -20.63 -0.76 -21.83
CA ARG A 171 -21.12 -1.97 -21.17
C ARG A 171 -20.45 -2.24 -19.81
N PHE A 172 -20.06 -1.20 -19.09
CA PHE A 172 -19.79 -1.34 -17.65
C PHE A 172 -21.13 -1.54 -16.93
N SER A 173 -21.19 -2.48 -15.99
CA SER A 173 -22.37 -2.65 -15.13
C SER A 173 -22.42 -1.52 -14.09
N ASP A 174 -23.58 -1.32 -13.49
CA ASP A 174 -23.76 -0.28 -12.47
C ASP A 174 -22.86 -0.54 -11.25
N GLU A 175 -22.69 -1.80 -10.83
CA GLU A 175 -21.78 -2.17 -9.73
C GLU A 175 -20.32 -1.87 -10.09
N ALA A 176 -19.94 -2.09 -11.35
CA ALA A 176 -18.60 -1.77 -11.84
C ALA A 176 -18.35 -0.25 -11.83
N ILE A 177 -19.37 0.54 -12.20
CA ILE A 177 -19.32 2.01 -12.19
C ILE A 177 -19.21 2.53 -10.75
N GLN A 178 -20.07 2.04 -9.84
CA GLN A 178 -20.02 2.36 -8.40
C GLN A 178 -18.64 2.05 -7.83
N ARG A 179 -18.10 0.86 -8.12
CA ARG A 179 -16.76 0.47 -7.70
C ARG A 179 -15.68 1.40 -8.25
N ILE A 180 -15.77 1.79 -9.52
CA ILE A 180 -14.81 2.71 -10.15
C ILE A 180 -14.78 4.05 -9.39
N PHE A 181 -15.94 4.65 -9.15
CA PHE A 181 -16.04 5.96 -8.52
C PHE A 181 -15.64 5.93 -7.04
N THR A 182 -16.08 4.93 -6.28
CA THR A 182 -15.77 4.78 -4.85
C THR A 182 -14.28 4.50 -4.59
N GLN A 183 -13.62 3.73 -5.48
CA GLN A 183 -12.19 3.45 -5.39
C GLN A 183 -11.34 4.64 -5.85
N ASN A 184 -11.74 5.31 -6.94
CA ASN A 184 -11.01 6.43 -7.53
C ASN A 184 -11.93 7.57 -7.99
N PRO A 185 -12.30 8.49 -7.07
CA PRO A 185 -13.14 9.64 -7.40
C PRO A 185 -12.52 10.59 -8.44
N PHE A 186 -11.20 10.56 -8.65
CA PHE A 186 -10.55 11.37 -9.69
C PHE A 186 -10.89 10.90 -11.11
N TRP A 187 -11.44 9.69 -11.28
CA TRP A 187 -11.95 9.26 -12.58
C TRP A 187 -13.01 10.22 -13.10
N LEU A 188 -13.88 10.71 -12.21
CA LEU A 188 -14.91 11.67 -12.53
C LEU A 188 -14.35 13.04 -12.91
N MET A 189 -13.03 13.29 -12.90
CA MET A 189 -12.41 14.53 -13.43
C MET A 189 -11.92 14.36 -14.87
N PHE A 190 -12.09 13.18 -15.46
CA PHE A 190 -11.59 12.90 -16.80
C PHE A 190 -12.73 12.97 -17.81
N SER A 191 -12.53 13.73 -18.88
CA SER A 191 -13.47 13.75 -19.99
C SER A 191 -13.61 12.37 -20.64
N THR A 192 -14.79 12.08 -21.18
CA THR A 192 -15.10 10.83 -21.90
C THR A 192 -14.09 10.54 -23.01
N LYS A 193 -13.66 11.56 -23.76
CA LYS A 193 -12.60 11.47 -24.78
C LYS A 193 -11.27 10.98 -24.20
N ARG A 194 -10.87 11.50 -23.02
CA ARG A 194 -9.64 11.12 -22.33
C ARG A 194 -9.72 9.69 -21.83
N VAL A 195 -10.83 9.31 -21.19
CA VAL A 195 -11.06 7.93 -20.73
C VAL A 195 -11.06 6.95 -21.91
N ASN A 196 -11.77 7.26 -22.99
CA ASN A 196 -11.83 6.42 -24.20
C ASN A 196 -10.44 6.18 -24.80
N ARG A 197 -9.62 7.25 -24.93
CA ARG A 197 -8.24 7.11 -25.42
C ARG A 197 -7.40 6.19 -24.53
N ARG A 198 -7.54 6.29 -23.21
CA ARG A 198 -6.78 5.49 -22.27
C ARG A 198 -7.22 4.03 -22.24
N LEU A 199 -8.53 3.77 -22.25
CA LEU A 199 -9.06 2.41 -22.41
C LEU A 199 -8.61 1.81 -23.75
N GLY A 200 -8.67 2.58 -24.84
CA GLY A 200 -8.20 2.15 -26.16
C GLY A 200 -6.71 1.84 -26.21
N TYR A 201 -5.87 2.56 -25.44
CA TYR A 201 -4.45 2.21 -25.29
C TYR A 201 -4.28 0.81 -24.69
N PHE A 202 -4.90 0.53 -23.54
CA PHE A 202 -4.78 -0.79 -22.90
C PHE A 202 -5.35 -1.90 -23.77
N GLN A 203 -6.47 -1.65 -24.45
CA GLN A 203 -7.07 -2.62 -25.34
C GLN A 203 -6.15 -3.01 -26.49
N LYS A 204 -5.48 -2.02 -27.10
CA LYS A 204 -4.54 -2.25 -28.22
C LYS A 204 -3.23 -2.86 -27.75
N GLU A 205 -2.62 -2.31 -26.69
CA GLU A 205 -1.30 -2.70 -26.20
C GLU A 205 -1.26 -4.15 -25.70
N PHE A 206 -2.36 -4.62 -25.09
CA PHE A 206 -2.46 -5.96 -24.49
C PHE A 206 -3.45 -6.87 -25.21
N HIS A 207 -3.98 -6.46 -26.36
CA HIS A 207 -5.00 -7.19 -27.13
C HIS A 207 -6.19 -7.67 -26.26
N LEU A 208 -6.68 -6.81 -25.36
CA LEU A 208 -7.72 -7.18 -24.41
C LEU A 208 -9.07 -7.33 -25.09
N SER A 209 -9.82 -8.34 -24.66
CA SER A 209 -11.25 -8.40 -24.93
C SER A 209 -11.97 -7.24 -24.25
N GLY A 210 -13.17 -6.90 -24.73
CA GLY A 210 -13.99 -5.89 -24.05
C GLY A 210 -14.30 -6.27 -22.59
N HIS A 211 -14.45 -7.56 -22.30
CA HIS A 211 -14.66 -8.06 -20.94
C HIS A 211 -13.43 -7.82 -20.06
N ASP A 212 -12.25 -8.24 -20.51
CA ASP A 212 -11.00 -8.10 -19.75
C ASP A 212 -10.60 -6.64 -19.52
N LEU A 213 -10.84 -5.79 -20.52
CA LEU A 213 -10.61 -4.35 -20.42
C LEU A 213 -11.45 -3.74 -19.29
N ARG A 214 -12.74 -4.10 -19.21
CA ARG A 214 -13.63 -3.65 -18.13
C ARG A 214 -13.19 -4.23 -16.79
N LEU A 215 -12.89 -5.52 -16.73
CA LEU A 215 -12.43 -6.17 -15.51
C LEU A 215 -11.17 -5.52 -14.95
N MET A 216 -10.18 -5.22 -15.79
CA MET A 216 -8.95 -4.50 -15.42
C MET A 216 -9.26 -3.10 -14.88
N ALA A 217 -10.06 -2.32 -15.62
CA ALA A 217 -10.43 -0.95 -15.24
C ALA A 217 -11.22 -0.89 -13.93
N THR A 218 -12.10 -1.86 -13.68
CA THR A 218 -12.89 -1.97 -12.44
C THR A 218 -12.07 -2.50 -11.25
N LYS A 219 -11.08 -3.37 -11.50
CA LYS A 219 -10.17 -3.86 -10.45
C LYS A 219 -9.25 -2.77 -9.94
N GLU A 220 -8.64 -1.99 -10.84
CA GLU A 220 -7.72 -0.89 -10.49
C GLU A 220 -8.06 0.38 -11.28
N PRO A 221 -9.08 1.15 -10.84
CA PRO A 221 -9.51 2.36 -11.55
C PRO A 221 -8.44 3.45 -11.63
N ASN A 222 -7.48 3.47 -10.68
CA ASN A 222 -6.36 4.41 -10.68
C ASN A 222 -5.47 4.25 -11.91
N LEU A 223 -5.42 3.04 -12.50
CA LEU A 223 -4.65 2.78 -13.70
C LEU A 223 -5.06 3.69 -14.86
N ILE A 224 -6.37 3.95 -14.98
CA ILE A 224 -6.92 4.80 -16.05
C ILE A 224 -6.72 6.29 -15.77
N THR A 225 -6.45 6.71 -14.53
CA THR A 225 -6.12 8.11 -14.22
C THR A 225 -4.62 8.36 -14.04
N TYR A 226 -3.79 7.31 -14.08
CA TYR A 226 -2.36 7.39 -13.82
C TYR A 226 -1.53 8.12 -14.89
N LYS A 227 -0.25 8.39 -14.63
CA LYS A 227 0.62 9.06 -15.60
C LYS A 227 0.97 8.10 -16.75
N MET A 228 0.55 8.43 -17.98
CA MET A 228 0.75 7.55 -19.16
C MET A 228 2.22 7.27 -19.47
N GLU A 229 3.11 8.23 -19.21
CA GLU A 229 4.55 8.06 -19.38
C GLU A 229 5.10 6.91 -18.51
N HIS A 230 4.75 6.91 -17.22
CA HIS A 230 5.11 5.84 -16.30
C HIS A 230 4.54 4.49 -16.77
N LEU A 231 3.28 4.48 -17.22
CA LEU A 231 2.64 3.25 -17.69
C LEU A 231 3.37 2.66 -18.90
N ARG A 232 3.78 3.50 -19.86
CA ARG A 232 4.55 3.05 -21.04
C ARG A 232 5.92 2.51 -20.64
N LYS A 233 6.64 3.20 -19.73
CA LYS A 233 7.91 2.69 -19.19
C LYS A 233 7.70 1.33 -18.51
N SER A 234 6.64 1.18 -17.74
CA SER A 234 6.32 -0.09 -17.08
C SER A 234 6.00 -1.22 -18.07
N VAL A 235 5.30 -0.94 -19.18
CA VAL A 235 5.06 -1.93 -20.24
C VAL A 235 6.38 -2.37 -20.86
N PHE A 236 7.24 -1.40 -21.21
CA PHE A 236 8.56 -1.65 -21.77
C PHE A 236 9.39 -2.53 -20.83
N THR A 237 9.50 -2.16 -19.56
CA THR A 237 10.27 -2.93 -18.58
C THR A 237 9.74 -4.36 -18.40
N LEU A 238 8.41 -4.55 -18.31
CA LEU A 238 7.84 -5.90 -18.22
C LEU A 238 8.13 -6.76 -19.45
N ARG A 239 8.14 -6.17 -20.65
CA ARG A 239 8.38 -6.89 -21.90
C ARG A 239 9.87 -7.14 -22.13
N GLU A 240 10.66 -6.08 -22.14
CA GLU A 240 12.05 -6.11 -22.61
C GLU A 240 13.03 -6.51 -21.51
N GLU A 241 12.86 -6.01 -20.29
CA GLU A 241 13.80 -6.29 -19.19
C GLU A 241 13.45 -7.58 -18.44
N MET A 242 12.16 -7.87 -18.28
CA MET A 242 11.70 -9.09 -17.61
C MET A 242 11.40 -10.24 -18.58
N GLY A 243 11.26 -9.96 -19.88
CA GLY A 243 11.08 -10.99 -20.90
C GLY A 243 9.70 -11.65 -20.92
N PHE A 244 8.65 -11.02 -20.38
CA PHE A 244 7.30 -11.57 -20.48
C PHE A 244 6.77 -11.46 -21.90
N ASN A 245 6.23 -12.55 -22.43
CA ASN A 245 5.62 -12.54 -23.76
C ASN A 245 4.24 -11.87 -23.74
N ALA A 246 3.67 -11.60 -24.93
CA ALA A 246 2.40 -10.89 -25.05
C ALA A 246 1.23 -11.55 -24.29
N LYS A 247 1.12 -12.88 -24.28
CA LYS A 247 0.06 -13.61 -23.56
C LYS A 247 0.25 -13.54 -22.05
N GLU A 248 1.49 -13.62 -21.59
CA GLU A 248 1.84 -13.49 -20.17
C GLU A 248 1.55 -12.07 -19.67
N LEU A 249 1.95 -11.05 -20.43
CA LEU A 249 1.65 -9.65 -20.13
C LEU A 249 0.14 -9.39 -20.04
N GLN A 250 -0.62 -9.93 -20.99
CA GLN A 250 -2.09 -9.87 -20.99
C GLN A 250 -2.67 -10.49 -19.71
N SER A 251 -2.19 -11.67 -19.31
CA SER A 251 -2.63 -12.34 -18.09
C SER A 251 -2.26 -11.53 -16.83
N LEU A 252 -1.04 -11.01 -16.76
CA LEU A 252 -0.55 -10.20 -15.65
C LEU A 252 -1.38 -8.93 -15.45
N ILE A 253 -1.66 -8.17 -16.53
CA ILE A 253 -2.38 -6.90 -16.42
C ILE A 253 -3.83 -7.10 -15.98
N VAL A 254 -4.51 -8.15 -16.46
CA VAL A 254 -5.91 -8.43 -16.08
C VAL A 254 -5.99 -8.98 -14.65
N ARG A 255 -4.99 -9.75 -14.23
CA ARG A 255 -4.94 -10.34 -12.89
C ARG A 255 -4.54 -9.33 -11.83
N LYS A 256 -3.50 -8.53 -12.08
CA LYS A 256 -2.93 -7.58 -11.13
C LYS A 256 -2.54 -6.24 -11.81
N PRO A 257 -3.51 -5.41 -12.21
CA PRO A 257 -3.22 -4.20 -12.99
C PRO A 257 -2.33 -3.18 -12.26
N ARG A 258 -2.37 -3.18 -10.91
CA ARG A 258 -1.53 -2.33 -10.05
C ARG A 258 -0.03 -2.50 -10.28
N LEU A 259 0.42 -3.62 -10.85
CA LEU A 259 1.85 -3.81 -11.19
C LEU A 259 2.40 -2.69 -12.07
N MET A 260 1.56 -2.13 -12.96
CA MET A 260 1.94 -1.03 -13.86
C MET A 260 2.22 0.32 -13.17
N MET A 261 1.85 0.43 -11.90
CA MET A 261 2.00 1.65 -11.11
C MET A 261 3.16 1.55 -10.13
N ILE A 262 3.81 0.38 -10.03
CA ILE A 262 5.02 0.17 -9.24
C ILE A 262 6.19 0.80 -10.01
N PRO A 263 7.12 1.52 -9.34
CA PRO A 263 8.33 2.01 -9.99
C PRO A 263 9.04 0.87 -10.76
N PRO A 264 9.43 1.09 -12.03
CA PRO A 264 10.02 0.03 -12.85
C PRO A 264 11.26 -0.62 -12.20
N ASP A 265 12.13 0.17 -11.59
CA ASP A 265 13.37 -0.31 -10.98
C ASP A 265 13.09 -1.28 -9.81
N ASP A 266 12.15 -0.93 -8.93
CA ASP A 266 11.69 -1.81 -7.84
C ASP A 266 11.10 -3.13 -8.38
N LEU A 267 10.40 -3.06 -9.52
CA LEU A 267 9.79 -4.23 -10.14
C LEU A 267 10.85 -5.15 -10.74
N VAL A 268 11.87 -4.59 -11.37
CA VAL A 268 13.00 -5.33 -11.97
C VAL A 268 13.81 -6.04 -10.88
N GLU A 269 14.14 -5.34 -9.79
CA GLU A 269 14.86 -5.95 -8.67
C GLU A 269 14.08 -7.13 -8.07
N ARG A 270 12.78 -6.94 -7.83
CA ARG A 270 11.90 -7.98 -7.31
C ARG A 270 11.78 -9.16 -8.27
N PHE A 271 11.59 -8.89 -9.57
CA PHE A 271 11.55 -9.92 -10.59
C PHE A 271 12.87 -10.70 -10.65
N SER A 272 14.01 -10.02 -10.62
CA SER A 272 15.33 -10.63 -10.62
C SER A 272 15.50 -11.59 -9.43
N TYR A 273 15.07 -11.18 -8.23
CA TYR A 273 15.10 -12.06 -7.06
C TYR A 273 14.16 -13.26 -7.20
N ILE A 274 12.93 -13.06 -7.68
CA ILE A 274 11.95 -14.14 -7.90
C ILE A 274 12.48 -15.14 -8.94
N HIS A 275 12.92 -14.65 -10.09
CA HIS A 275 13.32 -15.50 -11.20
C HIS A 275 14.68 -16.18 -10.95
N LYS A 276 15.71 -15.41 -10.57
CA LYS A 276 17.08 -15.94 -10.38
C LYS A 276 17.32 -16.45 -8.96
N GLY A 277 16.80 -15.76 -7.95
CA GLY A 277 17.04 -16.09 -6.53
C GLY A 277 16.11 -17.17 -5.98
N MET A 278 14.85 -17.22 -6.42
CA MET A 278 13.90 -18.30 -6.09
C MET A 278 13.85 -19.39 -7.15
N GLY A 279 14.35 -19.14 -8.36
CA GLY A 279 14.34 -20.11 -9.46
C GLY A 279 12.96 -20.29 -10.10
N LEU A 280 12.06 -19.30 -9.97
CA LEU A 280 10.69 -19.42 -10.49
C LEU A 280 10.63 -19.04 -11.98
N PRO A 281 10.12 -19.92 -12.87
CA PRO A 281 9.91 -19.60 -14.28
C PRO A 281 8.75 -18.62 -14.47
N HIS A 282 8.73 -17.92 -15.61
CA HIS A 282 7.69 -16.95 -15.96
C HIS A 282 6.26 -17.48 -15.79
N SER A 283 6.02 -18.73 -16.18
CA SER A 283 4.71 -19.38 -16.05
C SER A 283 4.19 -19.41 -14.61
N GLN A 284 5.05 -19.72 -13.63
CA GLN A 284 4.69 -19.70 -12.21
C GLN A 284 4.51 -18.27 -11.68
N ILE A 285 5.31 -17.31 -12.17
CA ILE A 285 5.22 -15.90 -11.79
C ILE A 285 3.88 -15.31 -12.28
N VAL A 286 3.48 -15.62 -13.52
CA VAL A 286 2.19 -15.18 -14.10
C VAL A 286 1.01 -15.76 -13.34
N GLN A 287 1.10 -17.04 -12.96
CA GLN A 287 0.09 -17.69 -12.11
C GLN A 287 0.02 -17.10 -10.69
N CYS A 288 1.04 -16.38 -10.24
CA CYS A 288 1.12 -15.78 -8.92
C CYS A 288 1.66 -14.34 -8.97
N ALA A 289 0.96 -13.48 -9.71
CA ALA A 289 1.31 -12.07 -9.88
C ALA A 289 1.46 -11.29 -8.55
N GLU A 290 0.89 -11.81 -7.45
CA GLU A 290 1.07 -11.28 -6.10
C GLU A 290 2.53 -11.25 -5.64
N LEU A 291 3.39 -12.13 -6.15
CA LEU A 291 4.83 -12.12 -5.88
C LEU A 291 5.44 -10.78 -6.31
N LEU A 292 5.13 -10.35 -7.53
CA LEU A 292 5.59 -9.08 -8.10
C LEU A 292 4.96 -7.87 -7.41
N ALA A 293 3.79 -8.01 -6.80
CA ALA A 293 3.12 -6.93 -6.06
C ALA A 293 3.52 -6.85 -4.58
N SER A 294 4.26 -7.84 -4.07
CA SER A 294 4.65 -7.92 -2.67
C SER A 294 5.78 -6.93 -2.32
N ARG A 295 5.92 -6.59 -1.04
CA ARG A 295 7.09 -5.82 -0.58
C ARG A 295 8.32 -6.72 -0.64
N GLU A 296 9.39 -6.19 -1.21
CA GLU A 296 10.59 -6.97 -1.49
C GLU A 296 11.23 -7.57 -0.24
N PHE A 297 11.49 -6.76 0.80
CA PHE A 297 12.11 -7.25 2.04
C PHE A 297 11.35 -8.45 2.61
N ARG A 298 10.01 -8.37 2.67
CA ARG A 298 9.15 -9.43 3.19
C ARG A 298 9.28 -10.71 2.37
N LEU A 299 9.28 -10.60 1.04
CA LEU A 299 9.46 -11.74 0.16
C LEU A 299 10.83 -12.39 0.38
N ARG A 300 11.89 -11.58 0.44
CA ARG A 300 13.27 -12.06 0.63
C ARG A 300 13.46 -12.74 1.98
N GLU A 301 13.02 -12.12 3.07
CA GLU A 301 13.10 -12.66 4.43
C GLU A 301 12.41 -14.02 4.53
N ARG A 302 11.20 -14.13 3.98
CA ARG A 302 10.42 -15.38 4.02
C ARG A 302 11.07 -16.47 3.17
N HIS A 303 11.52 -16.14 1.95
CA HIS A 303 12.23 -17.11 1.11
C HIS A 303 13.53 -17.59 1.75
N GLU A 304 14.33 -16.67 2.30
CA GLU A 304 15.61 -17.03 2.92
C GLU A 304 15.45 -17.83 4.20
N PHE A 305 14.40 -17.55 4.98
CA PHE A 305 14.05 -18.37 6.11
C PHE A 305 13.67 -19.80 5.68
N LEU A 306 12.88 -19.95 4.60
CA LEU A 306 12.58 -21.26 4.04
C LEU A 306 13.84 -21.96 3.51
N LYS A 307 14.79 -21.22 2.91
CA LYS A 307 16.10 -21.76 2.51
C LYS A 307 16.90 -22.26 3.71
N LEU A 308 16.95 -21.50 4.79
CA LEU A 308 17.63 -21.89 6.04
C LEU A 308 17.05 -23.18 6.62
N LEU A 309 15.72 -23.33 6.55
CA LEU A 309 15.01 -24.53 7.01
C LEU A 309 15.07 -25.70 6.03
N GLY A 310 15.67 -25.54 4.85
CA GLY A 310 15.67 -26.57 3.80
C GLY A 310 14.29 -26.83 3.19
N ARG A 311 13.37 -25.88 3.31
CA ARG A 311 11.95 -25.97 2.87
C ARG A 311 11.63 -25.14 1.63
N ALA A 312 12.60 -24.43 1.06
CA ALA A 312 12.41 -23.64 -0.16
C ALA A 312 12.30 -24.54 -1.42
N GLN A 313 11.19 -25.26 -1.52
CA GLN A 313 10.83 -26.10 -2.67
C GLN A 313 9.58 -25.53 -3.36
N TYR A 314 9.71 -25.11 -4.61
CA TYR A 314 8.64 -24.49 -5.39
C TYR A 314 8.24 -25.27 -6.64
N ASP A 315 8.83 -26.45 -6.84
CA ASP A 315 8.47 -27.38 -7.89
C ASP A 315 7.27 -28.24 -7.44
N PRO A 316 6.10 -28.16 -8.10
CA PRO A 316 4.93 -28.94 -7.75
C PRO A 316 5.12 -30.46 -7.84
N GLN A 317 6.15 -30.91 -8.56
CA GLN A 317 6.44 -32.34 -8.76
C GLN A 317 7.33 -32.92 -7.66
N LYS A 318 7.82 -32.11 -6.71
CA LYS A 318 8.73 -32.54 -5.65
C LYS A 318 8.06 -32.55 -4.29
N ASP A 319 8.50 -33.46 -3.43
CA ASP A 319 8.07 -33.52 -2.04
C ASP A 319 8.34 -32.20 -1.31
N LEU A 320 7.49 -31.91 -0.32
CA LEU A 320 7.52 -30.67 0.46
C LEU A 320 7.29 -29.41 -0.40
N TYR A 321 6.61 -29.53 -1.54
CA TYR A 321 6.20 -28.40 -2.36
C TYR A 321 5.48 -27.32 -1.54
N ILE A 322 5.96 -26.09 -1.71
CA ILE A 322 5.33 -24.89 -1.19
C ILE A 322 4.86 -24.05 -2.38
N SER A 323 3.57 -23.76 -2.43
CA SER A 323 3.05 -22.84 -3.43
C SER A 323 3.64 -21.44 -3.21
N PRO A 324 4.24 -20.81 -4.25
CA PRO A 324 4.82 -19.46 -4.12
C PRO A 324 3.84 -18.41 -3.57
N ARG A 325 2.54 -18.59 -3.84
CA ARG A 325 1.47 -17.73 -3.31
C ARG A 325 1.45 -17.66 -1.79
N THR A 326 1.73 -18.78 -1.12
CA THR A 326 1.68 -18.86 0.35
C THR A 326 2.77 -18.04 1.02
N ILE A 327 3.88 -17.80 0.32
CA ILE A 327 5.01 -16.99 0.83
C ILE A 327 4.58 -15.54 1.04
N VAL A 328 3.76 -15.00 0.14
CA VAL A 328 3.31 -13.60 0.20
C VAL A 328 1.95 -13.43 0.88
N GLN A 329 1.35 -14.52 1.35
CA GLN A 329 0.05 -14.52 2.03
C GLN A 329 0.20 -14.28 3.54
N GLY A 330 -0.79 -13.60 4.12
CA GLY A 330 -0.93 -13.47 5.57
C GLY A 330 0.18 -12.68 6.28
N ASN A 331 0.08 -12.62 7.59
CA ASN A 331 1.07 -12.02 8.47
C ASN A 331 2.22 -13.02 8.78
N ASN A 332 3.22 -12.59 9.55
CA ASN A 332 4.37 -13.44 9.88
C ASN A 332 3.96 -14.65 10.72
N PHE A 333 2.99 -14.50 11.63
CA PHE A 333 2.44 -15.63 12.39
C PHE A 333 1.92 -16.74 11.48
N TYR A 334 1.05 -16.39 10.52
CA TYR A 334 0.52 -17.34 9.54
C TYR A 334 1.65 -17.99 8.73
N PHE A 335 2.58 -17.18 8.19
CA PHE A 335 3.69 -17.71 7.42
C PHE A 335 4.53 -18.71 8.23
N VAL A 336 4.95 -18.34 9.44
CA VAL A 336 5.84 -19.14 10.27
C VAL A 336 5.17 -20.45 10.70
N ARG A 337 3.92 -20.38 11.16
CA ARG A 337 3.16 -21.53 11.65
C ARG A 337 2.70 -22.46 10.52
N ASN A 338 2.11 -21.88 9.47
CA ASN A 338 1.43 -22.66 8.44
C ASN A 338 2.33 -23.03 7.25
N VAL A 339 3.31 -22.20 6.92
CA VAL A 339 4.18 -22.40 5.75
C VAL A 339 5.56 -22.92 6.17
N ALA A 340 6.26 -22.17 7.02
CA ALA A 340 7.62 -22.54 7.45
C ALA A 340 7.65 -23.72 8.43
N LYS A 341 6.53 -24.01 9.10
CA LYS A 341 6.41 -25.04 10.15
C LYS A 341 7.46 -24.84 11.25
N SER A 342 7.59 -23.59 11.71
CA SER A 342 8.52 -23.14 12.75
C SER A 342 7.79 -22.30 13.81
N ASP A 343 8.51 -21.82 14.82
CA ASP A 343 8.07 -20.84 15.81
C ASP A 343 8.53 -19.41 15.47
N LEU A 344 7.81 -18.42 16.04
CA LEU A 344 8.09 -16.99 15.83
C LEU A 344 9.42 -16.55 16.42
N GLU A 345 9.84 -17.10 17.56
CA GLU A 345 11.11 -16.73 18.20
C GLU A 345 12.29 -16.99 17.25
N THR A 346 12.28 -18.15 16.60
CA THR A 346 13.29 -18.55 15.61
C THR A 346 13.27 -17.62 14.39
N PHE A 347 12.09 -17.22 13.92
CA PHE A 347 11.98 -16.30 12.79
C PHE A 347 12.47 -14.90 13.15
N ASP A 348 12.11 -14.39 14.33
CA ASP A 348 12.56 -13.07 14.80
C ASP A 348 14.07 -13.04 15.06
N LEU A 349 14.63 -14.13 15.58
CA LEU A 349 16.08 -14.28 15.71
C LEU A 349 16.75 -14.25 14.33
N PHE A 350 16.20 -14.97 13.34
CA PHE A 350 16.68 -14.92 11.97
C PHE A 350 16.68 -13.49 11.41
N LEU A 351 15.58 -12.73 11.61
CA LEU A 351 15.48 -11.35 11.15
C LEU A 351 16.52 -10.42 11.79
N LYS A 352 16.87 -10.64 13.07
CA LYS A 352 17.89 -9.85 13.79
C LYS A 352 19.32 -10.12 13.32
N THR A 353 19.58 -11.26 12.68
CA THR A 353 20.95 -11.65 12.27
C THR A 353 21.37 -11.13 10.90
N ARG A 354 20.54 -10.28 10.28
CA ARG A 354 20.62 -9.92 8.86
C ARG A 354 21.06 -8.49 8.60
#